data_AF-A0A9E6WDF8-F1
#
_entry.id   AF-A0A9E6WDF8-F1
#
_cell.length_a   1.000
_cell.length_b   1.000
_cell.length_c   1.000
_cell.angle_alpha   90.00
_cell.angle_beta   90.00
_cell.angle_gamma   90.00
#
_symmetry.space_group_name_H-M   'P 1'
#
loop_
_entity.id
_entity.type
_entity.pdbx_description
1 polymer ?
#
loop_
_entity_poly.entity_id
_entity_poly.type
_entity_poly.pdbx_seq_one_letter_code
_entity_poly.pdbx_strand_id
1 'polypeptide(L)'
;MGVAWASGINLYAAILVLGLLGLSGNMPLPETLQVLQNPIVIGVAGFMYCVEFFADKIQGVDSAWDTLHTFIRIPAGAVLAATAVGDVNPAIAVSAALVGGGLTAGTHLTKASTRLLVNTSPEPFSNIGASLAEDTAVVGGLLTA
;
A
#
# COMPACT_ATOMS: atom_id res chain seq x y z
N MET A 1 6.49 -10.14 -3.23
CA MET A 1 6.97 -8.78 -3.55
C MET A 1 5.88 -7.82 -3.99
N GLY A 2 4.80 -8.28 -4.65
CA GLY A 2 3.68 -7.42 -5.07
C GLY A 2 3.07 -6.59 -3.94
N VAL A 3 2.90 -7.16 -2.73
CA VAL A 3 2.42 -6.42 -1.56
C VAL A 3 3.33 -5.25 -1.16
N ALA A 4 4.65 -5.38 -1.25
CA ALA A 4 5.58 -4.33 -0.89
C ALA A 4 5.53 -3.16 -1.88
N TRP A 5 5.45 -3.48 -3.18
CA TRP A 5 5.21 -2.48 -4.23
C TRP A 5 3.88 -1.76 -4.02
N ALA A 6 2.79 -2.50 -3.82
CA ALA A 6 1.46 -1.95 -3.60
C ALA A 6 1.40 -1.07 -2.34
N SER A 7 2.09 -1.48 -1.28
CA SER A 7 2.09 -0.79 0.01
C SER A 7 2.72 0.60 -0.04
N GLY A 8 3.68 0.83 -0.94
CA GLY A 8 4.27 2.16 -1.08
C GLY A 8 3.32 3.15 -1.76
N ILE A 9 2.50 2.66 -2.70
CA ILE A 9 1.47 3.45 -3.37
C ILE A 9 0.28 3.70 -2.42
N ASN A 10 -0.33 2.62 -1.92
CA ASN A 10 -1.45 2.67 -0.98
C ASN A 10 -1.48 1.42 -0.09
N LEU A 11 -0.91 1.54 1.12
CA LEU A 11 -0.84 0.47 2.13
C LEU A 11 -2.21 -0.06 2.51
N TYR A 12 -3.19 0.83 2.67
CA TYR A 12 -4.50 0.48 3.18
C TYR A 12 -5.29 -0.32 2.14
N ALA A 13 -5.22 0.10 0.87
CA ALA A 13 -5.75 -0.68 -0.24
C ALA A 13 -5.05 -2.05 -0.34
N ALA A 14 -3.73 -2.10 -0.16
CA ALA A 14 -2.98 -3.36 -0.22
C ALA A 14 -3.43 -4.36 0.86
N ILE A 15 -3.56 -3.92 2.11
CA ILE A 15 -4.06 -4.75 3.21
C ILE A 15 -5.51 -5.15 2.99
N LEU A 16 -6.36 -4.21 2.57
CA LEU A 16 -7.78 -4.45 2.31
C LEU A 16 -7.97 -5.53 1.24
N VAL A 17 -7.31 -5.38 0.09
CA VAL A 17 -7.41 -6.31 -1.04
C VAL A 17 -6.89 -7.69 -0.64
N LEU A 18 -5.71 -7.78 -0.02
CA LEU A 18 -5.16 -9.06 0.43
C LEU A 18 -6.06 -9.74 1.48
N GLY A 19 -6.57 -8.98 2.45
CA GLY A 19 -7.50 -9.48 3.46
C GLY A 19 -8.77 -10.06 2.84
N LEU A 20 -9.37 -9.35 1.89
CA LEU A 20 -10.56 -9.81 1.18
C LEU A 20 -10.28 -11.03 0.28
N LEU A 21 -9.14 -11.05 -0.42
CA LEU A 21 -8.73 -12.18 -1.26
C LEU A 21 -8.45 -13.44 -0.43
N GLY A 22 -7.80 -13.28 0.72
CA GLY A 22 -7.59 -14.35 1.68
C GLY A 22 -8.92 -14.87 2.25
N LEU A 23 -9.77 -13.97 2.74
CA LEU A 23 -11.07 -14.32 3.35
C LEU A 23 -12.02 -15.02 2.36
N SER A 24 -12.00 -14.60 1.10
CA SER A 24 -12.83 -15.19 0.03
C SER A 24 -12.26 -16.49 -0.54
N GLY A 25 -11.05 -16.88 -0.16
CA GLY A 25 -10.36 -18.06 -0.70
C GLY A 25 -9.82 -17.90 -2.12
N ASN A 26 -9.88 -16.70 -2.70
CA ASN A 26 -9.34 -16.42 -4.04
C ASN A 26 -7.81 -16.38 -4.06
N MET A 27 -7.18 -16.10 -2.91
CA MET A 27 -5.71 -16.12 -2.76
C MET A 27 -5.33 -16.79 -1.43
N PRO A 28 -4.65 -17.95 -1.44
CA PRO A 28 -4.15 -18.55 -0.21
C PRO A 28 -3.02 -17.69 0.36
N LEU A 29 -3.22 -17.13 1.55
CA LEU A 29 -2.18 -16.38 2.26
C LEU A 29 -1.33 -17.31 3.13
N PRO A 30 -0.01 -17.07 3.24
CA PRO A 30 0.83 -17.78 4.21
C PRO A 30 0.32 -17.52 5.63
N GLU A 31 0.57 -18.45 6.56
CA GLU A 31 0.05 -18.41 7.93
C GLU A 31 0.35 -17.08 8.63
N THR A 32 1.57 -16.58 8.44
CA THR A 32 2.06 -15.27 8.92
C THR A 32 1.27 -14.06 8.41
N LEU A 33 0.55 -14.17 7.30
CA LEU A 33 -0.30 -13.12 6.73
C LEU A 33 -1.80 -13.37 6.92
N GLN A 34 -2.22 -14.51 7.48
CA GLN A 34 -3.64 -14.79 7.70
C GLN A 34 -4.31 -13.78 8.64
N VAL A 35 -3.53 -13.09 9.48
CA VAL A 35 -4.01 -11.97 10.30
C VAL A 35 -4.69 -10.88 9.48
N LEU A 36 -4.31 -10.69 8.20
CA LEU A 36 -4.95 -9.71 7.31
C LEU A 36 -6.40 -10.08 6.98
N GLN A 37 -6.80 -11.34 7.14
CA GLN A 37 -8.18 -11.80 6.94
C GLN A 37 -9.10 -11.46 8.13
N ASN A 38 -8.54 -10.98 9.24
CA ASN A 38 -9.33 -10.62 10.41
C ASN A 38 -10.30 -9.46 10.05
N PRO A 39 -11.62 -9.59 10.29
CA PRO A 39 -12.60 -8.56 9.93
C PRO A 39 -12.31 -7.17 10.51
N ILE A 40 -11.67 -7.10 11.68
CA ILE A 40 -11.26 -5.82 12.30
C ILE A 40 -10.12 -5.19 11.50
N VAL A 41 -9.13 -5.98 11.09
CA VAL A 41 -8.00 -5.50 10.26
C VAL A 41 -8.51 -5.02 8.90
N ILE A 42 -9.38 -5.79 8.25
CA ILE A 42 -10.05 -5.42 7.00
C ILE A 42 -10.86 -4.13 7.20
N GLY A 43 -11.64 -4.02 8.27
CA GLY A 43 -12.45 -2.84 8.57
C GLY A 43 -11.61 -1.57 8.78
N VAL A 44 -10.53 -1.66 9.55
CA VAL A 44 -9.60 -0.54 9.78
C VAL A 44 -8.87 -0.16 8.49
N ALA A 45 -8.39 -1.14 7.72
CA ALA A 45 -7.77 -0.88 6.43
C ALA A 45 -8.75 -0.24 5.43
N GLY A 46 -10.00 -0.72 5.38
CA GLY A 46 -11.06 -0.14 4.57
C GLY A 46 -11.37 1.31 4.96
N PHE A 47 -11.49 1.59 6.26
CA PHE A 47 -11.69 2.95 6.75
C PHE A 47 -10.52 3.88 6.38
N MET A 48 -9.29 3.45 6.65
CA MET A 48 -8.10 4.23 6.32
C MET A 48 -7.94 4.43 4.81
N TYR A 49 -8.28 3.42 4.01
CA TYR A 49 -8.34 3.54 2.56
C TYR A 49 -9.36 4.59 2.12
N CYS A 50 -10.56 4.62 2.71
CA CYS A 50 -11.54 5.67 2.42
C CYS A 50 -11.00 7.06 2.76
N VAL A 51 -10.32 7.23 3.89
CA VAL A 51 -9.71 8.51 4.26
C VAL A 51 -8.67 8.93 3.24
N GLU A 52 -7.74 8.04 2.88
CA GLU A 52 -6.72 8.28 1.86
C GLU A 52 -7.35 8.62 0.51
N PHE A 53 -8.39 7.87 0.10
CA PHE A 53 -9.11 8.10 -1.15
C PHE A 53 -9.64 9.53 -1.27
N PHE A 54 -10.17 10.12 -0.19
CA PHE A 54 -10.64 11.50 -0.20
C PHE A 54 -9.49 12.51 -0.02
N ALA A 55 -8.51 12.19 0.82
CA ALA A 55 -7.35 13.05 1.06
C ALA A 55 -6.55 13.31 -0.23
N ASP A 56 -6.31 12.26 -1.03
CA ASP A 56 -5.51 12.32 -2.25
C ASP A 56 -6.13 13.16 -3.38
N LYS A 57 -7.39 13.59 -3.21
CA LYS A 57 -8.11 14.44 -4.17
C LYS A 57 -7.99 15.92 -3.85
N ILE A 58 -7.50 16.28 -2.67
CA ILE A 58 -7.40 17.66 -2.20
C ILE A 58 -5.94 18.09 -2.26
N GLN A 59 -5.65 19.10 -3.10
CA GLN A 59 -4.32 19.67 -3.27
C GLN A 59 -3.71 20.08 -1.92
N GLY A 60 -2.49 19.60 -1.66
CA GLY A 60 -1.73 19.87 -0.44
C GLY A 60 -2.07 18.93 0.73
N VAL A 61 -3.33 18.46 0.82
CA VAL A 61 -3.71 17.42 1.80
C VAL A 61 -3.08 16.08 1.40
N ASP A 62 -3.08 15.75 0.11
CA ASP A 62 -2.38 14.60 -0.47
C ASP A 62 -0.89 14.57 -0.06
N SER A 63 -0.18 15.68 -0.20
CA SER A 63 1.26 15.79 0.10
C SER A 63 1.52 15.72 1.60
N ALA A 64 0.67 16.33 2.42
CA ALA A 64 0.76 16.22 3.88
C ALA A 64 0.49 14.78 4.34
N TRP A 65 -0.51 14.12 3.73
CA TRP A 65 -0.83 12.72 3.98
C TRP A 65 0.35 11.83 3.63
N ASP A 66 0.93 11.95 2.44
CA ASP A 66 2.10 11.17 2.01
C ASP A 66 3.34 11.42 2.89
N THR A 67 3.57 12.67 3.30
CA THR A 67 4.69 13.01 4.21
C THR A 67 4.56 12.29 5.54
N LEU A 68 3.38 12.32 6.15
CA LEU A 68 3.13 11.59 7.40
C LEU A 68 3.25 10.08 7.20
N HIS A 69 2.74 9.58 6.08
CA HIS A 69 2.72 8.16 5.76
C HIS A 69 4.07 7.60 5.31
N THR A 70 5.09 8.43 5.10
CA THR A 70 6.48 7.97 4.93
C THR A 70 6.92 7.10 6.11
N PHE A 71 6.53 7.49 7.32
CA PHE A 71 6.88 6.77 8.56
C PHE A 71 6.00 5.55 8.84
N ILE A 72 4.95 5.35 8.06
CA ILE A 72 3.98 4.27 8.26
C ILE A 72 4.12 3.23 7.15
N ARG A 73 4.05 3.68 5.88
CA ARG A 73 4.06 2.79 4.71
C ARG A 73 5.38 2.07 4.55
N ILE A 74 6.52 2.76 4.68
CA ILE A 74 7.82 2.14 4.43
C ILE A 74 8.12 1.01 5.44
N PRO A 75 7.97 1.22 6.77
CA PRO A 75 8.13 0.13 7.72
C PRO A 75 7.07 -0.97 7.53
N ALA A 76 5.81 -0.61 7.27
CA ALA A 76 4.75 -1.59 7.07
C ALA A 76 4.99 -2.47 5.83
N GLY A 77 5.42 -1.90 4.71
CA GLY A 77 5.74 -2.66 3.50
C GLY A 77 6.95 -3.57 3.67
N ALA A 78 7.95 -3.15 4.46
CA ALA A 78 9.07 -4.01 4.85
C ALA A 78 8.59 -5.22 5.69
N VAL A 79 7.75 -4.97 6.69
CA VAL A 79 7.15 -6.03 7.52
C VAL A 79 6.30 -6.97 6.67
N LEU A 80 5.43 -6.43 5.82
CA LEU A 80 4.57 -7.22 4.92
C LEU A 80 5.40 -8.11 3.99
N ALA A 81 6.52 -7.61 3.47
CA ALA A 81 7.43 -8.40 2.65
C ALA A 81 8.08 -9.55 3.44
N ALA A 82 8.55 -9.30 4.66
CA ALA A 82 9.12 -10.33 5.52
C ALA A 82 8.08 -11.37 5.96
N THR A 83 6.85 -10.96 6.26
CA THR A 83 5.79 -11.90 6.61
C THR A 83 5.30 -12.68 5.40
N ALA A 84 5.36 -12.10 4.19
CA ALA A 84 4.90 -12.76 2.97
C ALA A 84 5.77 -13.96 2.56
N VAL A 85 7.03 -14.03 2.99
CA VAL A 85 7.89 -15.20 2.70
C VAL A 85 7.58 -16.39 3.61
N GLY A 86 6.74 -16.24 4.64
CA GLY A 86 6.32 -17.31 5.54
C GLY A 86 7.38 -17.72 6.57
N ASP A 87 7.21 -18.91 7.15
CA ASP A 87 8.15 -19.48 8.12
C ASP A 87 9.42 -20.01 7.42
N VAL A 88 10.34 -19.09 7.16
CA VAL A 88 11.64 -19.35 6.55
C VAL A 88 12.77 -19.02 7.52
N ASN A 89 14.01 -19.34 7.12
CA ASN A 89 15.20 -18.92 7.85
C ASN A 89 15.15 -17.39 8.11
N PRO A 90 15.44 -16.91 9.35
CA PRO A 90 15.45 -15.49 9.69
C PRO A 90 16.26 -14.60 8.74
N ALA A 91 17.37 -15.10 8.19
CA ALA A 91 18.18 -14.38 7.21
C ALA A 91 17.39 -14.07 5.92
N ILE A 92 16.52 -14.98 5.48
CA ILE A 92 15.66 -14.78 4.30
C ILE A 92 14.57 -13.77 4.63
N ALA A 93 13.93 -13.86 5.79
CA ALA A 93 12.92 -12.91 6.23
C ALA A 93 13.48 -11.47 6.32
N VAL A 94 14.66 -11.30 6.92
CA VAL A 94 15.36 -10.00 6.97
C VAL A 94 15.72 -9.52 5.58
N SER A 95 16.22 -10.39 4.70
CA SER A 95 16.51 -10.02 3.31
C SER A 95 15.24 -9.56 2.57
N ALA A 96 14.11 -10.24 2.78
CA ALA A 96 12.82 -9.85 2.22
C ALA A 96 12.34 -8.50 2.77
N ALA A 97 12.53 -8.22 4.07
CA ALA A 97 12.25 -6.90 4.64
C ALA A 97 13.12 -5.81 4.02
N LEU A 98 14.41 -6.04 3.82
CA LEU A 98 15.33 -5.06 3.22
C LEU A 98 14.93 -4.74 1.77
N VAL A 99 14.71 -5.77 0.95
CA VAL A 99 14.32 -5.59 -0.46
C VAL A 99 12.90 -5.02 -0.55
N GLY A 100 11.97 -5.52 0.26
CA GLY A 100 10.58 -5.07 0.32
C GLY A 100 10.44 -3.64 0.82
N GLY A 101 11.17 -3.27 1.86
CA GLY A 101 11.24 -1.90 2.38
C GLY A 101 11.83 -0.94 1.34
N GLY A 102 12.89 -1.34 0.64
CA GLY A 102 13.44 -0.57 -0.49
C GLY A 102 12.43 -0.37 -1.62
N LEU A 103 11.71 -1.43 -2.02
CA LEU A 103 10.68 -1.36 -3.06
C LEU A 103 9.48 -0.48 -2.63
N THR A 104 9.08 -0.59 -1.37
CA THR A 104 8.02 0.23 -0.77
C THR A 104 8.43 1.70 -0.74
N ALA A 105 9.66 1.99 -0.31
CA ALA A 105 10.21 3.34 -0.32
C ALA A 105 10.27 3.91 -1.75
N GLY A 106 10.75 3.13 -2.72
CA GLY A 106 10.82 3.57 -4.12
C GLY A 106 9.46 3.95 -4.69
N THR A 107 8.46 3.09 -4.51
CA THR A 107 7.08 3.35 -4.99
C THR A 107 6.42 4.51 -4.24
N HIS A 108 6.59 4.60 -2.92
CA HIS A 108 6.08 5.70 -2.12
C HIS A 108 6.69 7.05 -2.51
N LEU A 109 8.01 7.11 -2.64
CA LEU A 109 8.70 8.33 -3.06
C LEU A 109 8.34 8.72 -4.51
N THR A 110 8.09 7.75 -5.39
CA THR A 110 7.59 8.01 -6.74
C THR A 110 6.21 8.65 -6.72
N LYS A 111 5.28 8.13 -5.89
CA LYS A 111 3.97 8.75 -5.66
C LYS A 111 4.13 10.17 -5.11
N ALA A 112 4.84 10.34 -3.99
CA ALA A 112 4.99 11.63 -3.32
C ALA A 112 5.66 12.69 -4.22
N SER A 113 6.68 12.31 -5.00
CA SER A 113 7.33 13.23 -5.96
C SER A 113 6.41 13.58 -7.14
N THR A 114 5.58 12.64 -7.60
CA THR A 114 4.54 12.90 -8.60
C THR A 114 3.51 13.89 -8.07
N ARG A 115 3.11 13.79 -6.79
CA ARG A 115 2.21 14.75 -6.14
C ARG A 115 2.76 16.17 -6.11
N LEU A 116 4.04 16.35 -5.86
CA LEU A 116 4.68 17.68 -5.94
C LEU A 116 4.54 18.30 -7.33
N LEU A 117 4.66 17.51 -8.39
CA LEU A 117 4.47 17.98 -9.77
C LEU A 117 3.00 18.26 -10.07
N VAL A 118 2.10 17.33 -9.71
CA VAL A 118 0.65 17.45 -9.91
C VAL A 118 0.08 18.67 -9.19
N ASN A 119 0.57 18.97 -7.97
CA ASN A 119 0.13 20.11 -7.18
C ASN A 119 0.61 21.47 -7.68
N THR A 120 1.37 21.53 -8.78
CA THR A 120 1.61 22.77 -9.52
C THR A 120 0.40 23.19 -10.36
N SER A 121 -0.54 22.27 -10.61
CA SER A 121 -1.83 22.56 -11.23
C SER A 121 -2.79 23.21 -10.22
N PRO A 122 -3.51 24.30 -10.58
CA PRO A 122 -4.49 24.93 -9.70
C PRO A 122 -5.87 24.22 -9.71
N GLU A 123 -6.06 23.21 -10.56
CA GLU A 123 -7.32 22.49 -10.71
C GLU A 123 -7.31 21.09 -10.07
N PRO A 124 -8.47 20.53 -9.65
CA PRO A 124 -8.51 19.29 -8.87
C PRO A 124 -8.44 17.99 -9.70
N PHE A 125 -8.73 18.03 -10.99
CA PHE A 125 -8.78 16.87 -11.89
C PHE A 125 -7.44 16.15 -11.99
N SER A 126 -6.30 16.87 -11.97
CA SER A 126 -4.99 16.20 -12.00
C SER A 126 -4.76 15.32 -10.76
N ASN A 127 -5.15 15.78 -9.57
CA ASN A 127 -5.07 15.00 -8.33
C ASN A 127 -6.03 13.81 -8.33
N ILE A 128 -7.25 14.02 -8.83
CA ILE A 128 -8.25 12.95 -8.98
C ILE A 128 -7.74 11.88 -9.95
N GLY A 129 -7.24 12.28 -11.12
CA GLY A 129 -6.72 11.35 -12.12
C GLY A 129 -5.55 10.53 -11.61
N ALA A 130 -4.57 11.17 -10.97
CA ALA A 130 -3.44 10.49 -10.35
C ALA A 130 -3.88 9.51 -9.25
N SER A 131 -4.74 9.95 -8.32
CA SER A 131 -5.29 9.12 -7.23
C SER A 131 -6.03 7.89 -7.76
N LEU A 132 -6.90 8.05 -8.76
CA LEU A 132 -7.64 6.93 -9.33
C LEU A 132 -6.73 5.95 -10.09
N ALA A 133 -5.71 6.46 -10.78
CA ALA A 133 -4.73 5.63 -11.45
C ALA A 133 -3.91 4.79 -10.46
N GLU A 134 -3.49 5.40 -9.35
CA GLU A 134 -2.79 4.73 -8.24
C GLU A 134 -3.64 3.61 -7.63
N ASP A 135 -4.89 3.91 -7.28
CA ASP A 135 -5.81 2.93 -6.69
C ASP A 135 -6.08 1.77 -7.65
N THR A 136 -6.32 2.08 -8.93
CA THR A 136 -6.53 1.06 -9.96
C THR A 136 -5.29 0.19 -10.13
N ALA A 137 -4.10 0.79 -10.09
CA ALA A 137 -2.84 0.05 -10.19
C ALA A 137 -2.66 -0.89 -8.99
N VAL A 138 -2.90 -0.43 -7.77
CA VAL A 138 -2.77 -1.25 -6.56
C VAL A 138 -3.77 -2.41 -6.58
N VAL A 139 -5.05 -2.12 -6.80
CA VAL A 139 -6.10 -3.14 -6.81
C VAL A 139 -5.88 -4.12 -7.97
N GLY A 140 -5.70 -3.61 -9.19
CA GLY A 140 -5.50 -4.45 -10.38
C GLY A 140 -4.22 -5.29 -10.27
N GLY A 141 -3.12 -4.69 -9.83
CA GLY A 141 -1.85 -5.38 -9.65
C GLY A 141 -1.95 -6.54 -8.67
N LEU A 142 -2.60 -6.34 -7.52
CA LEU A 142 -2.79 -7.39 -6.51
C LEU A 142 -3.79 -8.48 -6.94
N LEU A 143 -4.80 -8.14 -7.74
CA LEU A 143 -5.74 -9.12 -8.29
C LEU A 143 -5.09 -10.05 -9.32
N THR A 144 -4.00 -9.62 -9.96
CA THR A 144 -3.29 -10.39 -11.01
C THR A 144 -1.95 -10.99 -10.56
N ALA A 145 -1.52 -10.71 -9.34
CA ALA A 145 -0.24 -11.16 -8.78
C ALA A 145 -0.33 -12.58 -8.22
#